data_AF-A0A1D6KC95-F1
#
_entry.id   AF-A0A1D6KC95-F1
#
_cell.length_a   1.000
_cell.length_b   1.000
_cell.length_c   1.000
_cell.angle_alpha   90.00
_cell.angle_beta   90.00
_cell.angle_gamma   90.00
#
_symmetry.space_group_name_H-M   'P 1'
#
loop_
_entity.id
_entity.type
_entity.pdbx_description
1 polymer ?
#
loop_
_entity_poly.entity_id
_entity_poly.type
_entity_poly.pdbx_seq_one_letter_code
_entity_poly.pdbx_strand_id
1 'polypeptide(L)'
;MSDLEAKLDELRRDLSSTGSDAIFPHAVLTAQQISLLSSQKPTTPAELEKVIGKVKTRKYGSKIIELMRSHDNSGSGRGKEAGDEHRAKKIKTKDEDVVCVESSEEE
;
A
#
# COMPACT_ATOMS: atom_id res chain seq x y z
N MET A 1 3.94 15.39 5.76
CA MET A 1 3.08 14.47 5.00
C MET A 1 2.40 13.56 6.00
N SER A 2 1.08 13.44 5.94
CA SER A 2 0.35 12.51 6.81
C SER A 2 0.40 11.08 6.28
N ASP A 3 0.26 10.07 7.12
CA ASP A 3 0.24 8.66 6.68
C ASP A 3 -0.86 8.40 5.64
N LEU A 4 -2.02 9.04 5.80
CA LEU A 4 -3.12 9.00 4.83
C LEU A 4 -2.72 9.62 3.48
N GLU A 5 -1.95 10.70 3.48
CA GLU A 5 -1.45 11.38 2.29
C GLU A 5 -0.49 10.47 1.51
N ALA A 6 0.43 9.80 2.22
CA ALA A 6 1.37 8.85 1.63
C ALA A 6 0.65 7.66 0.97
N LYS A 7 -0.38 7.10 1.63
CA LYS A 7 -1.19 6.02 1.06
C LYS A 7 -1.99 6.46 -0.18
N LEU A 8 -2.49 7.70 -0.20
CA LEU A 8 -3.15 8.26 -1.39
C LEU A 8 -2.16 8.48 -2.54
N ASP A 9 -0.92 8.88 -2.24
CA ASP A 9 0.15 9.03 -3.23
C ASP A 9 0.59 7.67 -3.81
N GLU A 10 0.68 6.63 -2.97
CA GLU A 10 0.93 5.26 -3.40
C GLU A 10 -0.20 4.76 -4.32
N LEU A 11 -1.46 4.97 -3.93
CA LEU A 11 -2.62 4.66 -4.77
C LEU A 11 -2.54 5.36 -6.14
N ARG A 12 -2.06 6.61 -6.18
CA ARG A 12 -1.84 7.34 -7.45
C ARG A 12 -0.82 6.63 -8.34
N ARG A 13 0.26 6.10 -7.76
CA ARG A 13 1.30 5.35 -8.49
C ARG A 13 0.75 4.00 -8.96
N ASP A 14 0.03 3.29 -8.10
CA ASP A 14 -0.58 2.00 -8.45
C ASP A 14 -1.61 2.14 -9.58
N LEU A 15 -2.47 3.16 -9.52
CA LEU A 15 -3.45 3.42 -10.57
C LEU A 15 -2.80 3.83 -11.90
N SER A 16 -1.66 4.49 -11.84
CA SER A 16 -0.84 4.83 -13.02
C SER A 16 -0.18 3.59 -13.63
N SER A 17 0.33 2.68 -12.79
CA SER A 17 1.01 1.46 -13.21
C SER A 17 0.08 0.33 -13.64
N THR A 18 -1.10 0.24 -13.01
CA THR A 18 -2.09 -0.84 -13.25
C THR A 18 -3.04 -0.50 -14.40
N GLY A 19 -3.07 0.75 -14.84
CA GLY A 19 -3.88 1.17 -15.97
C GLY A 19 -3.37 0.57 -17.28
N SER A 20 -4.27 -0.03 -18.07
CA SER A 20 -4.01 -0.43 -19.46
C SER A 20 -3.65 0.75 -20.37
N ASP A 21 -4.03 1.96 -19.95
CA ASP A 21 -3.57 3.22 -20.52
C ASP A 21 -2.43 3.75 -19.65
N ALA A 22 -1.31 4.11 -20.28
CA ALA A 22 -0.18 4.78 -19.64
C ALA A 22 -0.59 6.19 -19.17
N ILE A 23 -1.37 6.25 -18.10
CA ILE A 23 -1.90 7.47 -17.53
C ILE A 23 -0.86 8.00 -16.56
N PHE A 24 -0.42 9.24 -16.76
CA PHE A 24 0.51 9.86 -15.84
C PHE A 24 -0.07 9.94 -14.42
N PRO A 25 0.76 9.80 -13.37
CA PRO A 25 0.30 9.88 -11.98
C PRO A 25 -0.50 11.17 -11.70
N HIS A 26 -0.04 12.30 -12.24
CA HIS A 26 -0.70 13.60 -12.10
C HIS A 26 -2.08 13.66 -12.79
N ALA A 27 -2.31 12.87 -13.84
CA ALA A 27 -3.59 12.79 -14.52
C ALA A 27 -4.61 11.99 -13.69
N VAL A 28 -4.15 11.00 -12.91
CA VAL A 28 -5.00 10.27 -11.94
C VAL A 28 -5.43 11.20 -10.81
N LEU A 29 -4.49 11.73 -10.02
CA LEU A 29 -4.76 12.65 -8.91
C LEU A 29 -3.62 13.66 -8.80
N THR A 30 -3.94 14.93 -8.54
CA THR A 30 -2.91 15.94 -8.28
C THR A 30 -2.45 15.86 -6.82
N ALA A 31 -1.23 16.29 -6.52
CA ALA A 31 -0.74 16.37 -5.14
C ALA A 31 -1.63 17.29 -4.28
N GLN A 32 -2.15 18.37 -4.86
CA GLN A 32 -3.11 19.26 -4.20
C GLN A 32 -4.42 18.52 -3.84
N GLN A 33 -4.96 17.70 -4.76
CA GLN A 33 -6.14 16.88 -4.49
C GLN A 33 -5.88 15.89 -3.35
N ILE A 34 -4.71 15.24 -3.34
CA ILE A 34 -4.31 14.31 -2.27
C ILE A 34 -4.28 15.00 -0.91
N SER A 35 -3.68 16.19 -0.84
CA SER A 35 -3.64 16.99 0.38
C SER A 35 -5.06 17.38 0.83
N LEU A 36 -5.92 17.80 -0.09
CA LEU A 36 -7.31 18.17 0.20
C LEU A 36 -8.13 16.99 0.72
N LEU A 37 -7.95 15.81 0.13
CA LEU A 37 -8.59 14.57 0.57
C LEU A 37 -8.15 14.22 1.99
N SER A 38 -6.85 14.29 2.27
CA SER A 38 -6.30 14.02 3.61
C SER A 38 -6.92 14.94 4.67
N SER A 39 -7.15 16.22 4.36
CA SER A 39 -7.77 17.19 5.28
C SER A 39 -9.29 17.04 5.42
N GLN A 40 -10.02 16.87 4.31
CA GLN A 40 -11.50 16.86 4.33
C GLN A 40 -12.10 15.49 4.62
N LYS A 41 -11.35 14.40 4.38
CA LYS A 41 -11.80 13.02 4.57
C LYS A 41 -13.20 12.71 4.00
N PRO A 42 -13.47 12.97 2.70
CA PRO A 42 -14.76 12.67 2.13
C PRO A 42 -15.04 11.16 2.15
N THR A 43 -16.00 10.74 2.98
CA THR A 43 -16.43 9.35 3.13
C THR A 43 -17.56 8.96 2.17
N THR A 44 -18.09 9.92 1.41
CA THR A 44 -19.15 9.71 0.42
C THR A 44 -18.66 10.03 -0.99
N PRO A 45 -19.16 9.32 -2.01
CA PRO A 45 -18.80 9.59 -3.40
C PRO A 45 -19.20 11.01 -3.83
N ALA A 46 -20.32 11.55 -3.31
CA ALA A 46 -20.77 12.90 -3.62
C ALA A 46 -19.77 13.98 -3.17
N GLU A 47 -19.19 13.84 -1.98
CA GLU A 47 -18.16 14.76 -1.50
C GLU A 47 -16.84 14.56 -2.25
N LEU A 48 -16.51 13.32 -2.60
CA LEU A 48 -15.34 13.02 -3.42
C LEU A 48 -15.44 13.65 -4.82
N GLU A 49 -16.62 13.62 -5.45
CA GLU A 49 -16.88 14.30 -6.73
C GLU A 49 -16.60 15.81 -6.67
N LYS A 50 -16.83 16.48 -5.55
CA LYS A 50 -16.52 17.91 -5.40
C LYS A 50 -15.02 18.18 -5.39
N VAL A 51 -14.20 17.23 -4.91
CA VAL A 51 -12.75 17.39 -4.78
C VAL A 51 -12.00 16.95 -6.04
N ILE A 52 -12.36 15.79 -6.61
CA ILE A 52 -11.63 15.19 -7.74
C ILE A 52 -12.42 15.19 -9.06
N GLY A 53 -13.72 15.48 -9.02
CA GLY A 53 -14.59 15.50 -10.20
C GLY A 53 -15.20 14.13 -10.54
N LYS A 54 -16.36 14.17 -11.20
CA LYS A 54 -17.20 13.00 -11.56
C LYS A 54 -16.45 11.89 -12.28
N VAL A 55 -15.62 12.24 -13.27
CA VAL A 55 -14.90 11.26 -14.09
C VAL A 55 -13.91 10.45 -13.25
N LYS A 56 -13.15 11.14 -12.38
CA LYS A 56 -12.17 10.50 -11.50
C LYS A 56 -12.84 9.71 -10.39
N THR A 57 -13.91 10.22 -9.80
CA THR A 57 -14.71 9.48 -8.80
C THR A 57 -15.28 8.20 -9.39
N ARG A 58 -15.78 8.22 -10.63
CA ARG A 58 -16.30 7.00 -11.27
C ARG A 58 -15.23 5.95 -11.55
N LYS A 59 -14.00 6.37 -11.89
CA LYS A 59 -12.88 5.47 -12.19
C LYS A 59 -12.18 4.94 -10.93
N TYR A 60 -11.96 5.80 -9.94
CA TYR A 60 -11.06 5.53 -8.81
C TYR A 60 -11.73 5.74 -7.45
N GLY A 61 -12.92 6.32 -7.41
CA GLY A 61 -13.57 6.74 -6.16
C GLY A 61 -13.83 5.61 -5.19
N SER A 62 -14.19 4.42 -5.67
CA SER A 62 -14.38 3.25 -4.79
C SER A 62 -13.11 2.89 -4.03
N LYS A 63 -11.96 2.83 -4.71
CA LYS A 63 -10.66 2.53 -4.06
C LYS A 63 -10.25 3.62 -3.08
N ILE A 64 -10.47 4.89 -3.43
CA ILE A 64 -10.15 6.02 -2.55
C ILE A 64 -11.00 5.95 -1.27
N ILE A 65 -12.32 5.82 -1.39
CA ILE A 65 -13.24 5.76 -0.23
C ILE A 65 -12.91 4.55 0.66
N GLU A 66 -12.60 3.41 0.05
CA GLU A 66 -12.20 2.20 0.78
C GLU A 66 -10.91 2.41 1.57
N LEU A 67 -9.89 3.02 0.96
CA LEU A 67 -8.63 3.36 1.62
C LEU A 67 -8.85 4.32 2.78
N MET A 68 -9.67 5.36 2.59
CA MET A 68 -9.99 6.33 3.64
C MET A 68 -10.72 5.68 4.82
N ARG A 69 -11.77 4.89 4.53
CA ARG A 69 -12.50 4.14 5.55
C ARG A 69 -11.59 3.16 6.30
N SER A 70 -10.69 2.49 5.58
CA SER A 70 -9.72 1.57 6.17
C SER A 70 -8.72 2.30 7.08
N HIS A 71 -8.30 3.51 6.71
CA HIS A 71 -7.41 4.33 7.53
C HIS A 71 -8.08 4.83 8.81
N ASP A 72 -9.33 5.31 8.74
CA ASP A 72 -10.07 5.75 9.93
C ASP A 72 -10.45 4.56 10.84
N ASN A 73 -10.79 3.40 10.26
CA ASN A 73 -11.06 2.18 11.04
C ASN A 73 -9.78 1.60 11.68
N SER A 74 -8.64 1.72 11.00
CA SER A 74 -7.33 1.35 11.57
C SER A 74 -6.92 2.24 12.75
N GLY A 75 -7.54 3.41 12.91
CA GLY A 75 -7.33 4.32 14.04
C GLY A 75 -7.87 3.81 15.38
N SER A 76 -8.70 2.76 15.40
CA SER A 76 -9.22 2.18 16.65
C SER A 76 -8.47 0.93 17.13
N GLY A 77 -7.39 0.52 16.47
CA GLY A 77 -6.55 -0.57 16.97
C GLY A 77 -5.77 -1.28 15.88
N ARG A 78 -4.47 -0.97 15.80
CA ARG A 78 -3.32 -1.82 15.43
C ARG A 78 -2.15 -0.89 15.06
N GLY A 79 -1.04 -0.78 15.76
CA GLY A 79 -0.58 -1.63 16.86
C GLY A 79 -0.55 -3.08 16.44
N LYS A 80 0.12 -3.43 15.32
CA LYS A 80 0.73 -4.75 15.14
C LYS A 80 1.48 -4.94 13.80
N GLU A 81 2.77 -5.27 13.95
CA GLU A 81 3.56 -6.32 13.25
C GLU A 81 3.75 -6.15 11.74
N ALA A 82 4.89 -5.54 11.39
CA ALA A 82 5.73 -6.11 10.34
C ALA A 82 6.02 -7.59 10.72
N GLY A 83 5.26 -8.49 10.12
CA GLY A 83 5.55 -9.91 10.14
C GLY A 83 6.74 -10.19 9.23
N ASP A 84 7.94 -10.18 9.81
CA ASP A 84 9.03 -11.04 9.34
C ASP A 84 8.84 -12.39 10.05
N GLU A 85 7.99 -13.23 9.45
CA GLU A 85 7.82 -14.61 9.90
C GLU A 85 8.92 -15.46 9.25
N HIS A 86 10.03 -15.64 9.96
CA HIS A 86 10.73 -16.91 9.90
C HIS A 86 10.87 -17.53 11.28
N ARG A 87 9.80 -18.21 11.65
CA ARG A 87 9.72 -19.14 12.78
C ARG A 87 10.54 -20.40 12.48
N ALA A 88 11.69 -20.58 13.14
CA ALA A 88 12.19 -21.92 13.44
C ALA A 88 13.18 -21.97 14.63
N LYS A 89 12.63 -22.36 15.80
CA LYS A 89 13.14 -23.41 16.69
C LYS A 89 14.61 -23.32 17.22
N LYS A 90 14.72 -23.00 18.52
CA LYS A 90 15.30 -23.85 19.59
C LYS A 90 16.76 -24.38 19.45
N ILE A 91 17.53 -24.17 20.54
CA ILE A 91 18.56 -25.04 21.17
C ILE A 91 20.05 -24.65 20.98
N LYS A 92 20.59 -24.05 22.03
CA LYS A 92 21.81 -24.36 22.81
C LYS A 92 22.97 -25.17 22.14
N THR A 93 24.17 -24.63 22.37
CA THR A 93 25.47 -25.28 22.65
C THR A 93 26.28 -25.98 21.54
N LYS A 94 27.52 -25.48 21.41
CA LYS A 94 28.82 -26.17 21.28
C LYS A 94 29.15 -26.93 19.98
N ASP A 95 30.22 -26.41 19.37
CA ASP A 95 31.48 -27.09 19.02
C ASP A 95 31.50 -28.20 17.96
N GLU A 96 32.56 -28.13 17.15
CA GLU A 96 33.11 -29.14 16.21
C GLU A 96 32.29 -29.37 14.93
N ASP A 97 32.82 -28.95 13.79
CA ASP A 97 33.65 -29.75 12.87
C ASP A 97 32.77 -30.55 11.89
N VAL A 98 33.37 -30.97 10.77
CA VAL A 98 32.80 -31.79 9.69
C VAL A 98 32.32 -31.00 8.46
N VAL A 99 33.32 -30.59 7.70
CA VAL A 99 33.46 -30.80 6.25
C VAL A 99 32.61 -31.93 5.65
N CYS A 100 31.97 -31.69 4.50
CA CYS A 100 31.60 -32.65 3.44
C CYS A 100 31.33 -31.82 2.16
N VAL A 101 32.31 -31.54 1.30
CA VAL A 101 32.83 -32.33 0.15
C VAL A 101 31.78 -32.70 -0.90
N GLU A 102 32.12 -32.32 -2.13
CA GLU A 102 31.52 -32.55 -3.46
C GLU A 102 31.06 -33.99 -3.73
N SER A 103 29.97 -34.15 -4.50
CA SER A 103 29.99 -34.85 -5.81
C SER A 103 28.61 -35.06 -6.43
N SER A 104 28.67 -35.26 -7.76
CA SER A 104 27.76 -35.97 -8.67
C SER A 104 26.65 -35.16 -9.33
N GLU A 105 26.37 -35.27 -10.63
CA GLU A 105 27.03 -35.84 -11.84
C GLU A 105 26.02 -35.66 -13.00
N GLU A 106 26.46 -35.90 -14.25
CA GLU A 106 25.69 -35.99 -15.53
C GLU A 106 25.62 -34.66 -16.32
N GLU A 107 26.20 -34.50 -17.52
CA GLU A 107 26.64 -35.41 -18.60
C GLU A 107 28.16 -35.43 -18.90
#